data_AF-A0A4Q2XMV1-F1
#
_entry.id   AF-A0A4Q2XMV1-F1
#
_cell.length_a   1.000
_cell.length_b   1.000
_cell.length_c   1.000
_cell.angle_alpha   90.00
_cell.angle_beta   90.00
_cell.angle_gamma   90.00
#
_symmetry.space_group_name_H-M   'P 1'
#
loop_
_entity.id
_entity.type
_entity.pdbx_description
1 polymer ?
#
loop_
_entity_poly.entity_id
_entity_poly.type
_entity_poly.pdbx_seq_one_letter_code
_entity_poly.pdbx_strand_id
1 'polypeptide(L)'
;LPFTPEALLGGAGRLCHVEFSAVIREAHIDTNLPPPRLILSFGPAESRLAVWLARFDDAAIAALKPDTRVRVHGVSMAWTSANLQPYSTFVVVHDPSQIEVLSAPSPPASLPVTPIGQLLSVSPEGFESRRQRIRGTVTLNWPGEAIVIQDETGSIRCSPGAGQVAEVGSRVDGLGFPSPDQGRVIFDEAVFADARPGEPPQPEPINATVLLKEAPVNDRDALLVRMAGVFRNADRSGTHTRLQMESQGVAFDAVLPPHMPLPADILPGSRLELTGVTRFIFTGRSTWWRDHAPDRFEIHLPTMGDITVLSTPPWWTPRRFAIAVAAAVFCLLLSLLWIVALRRRVAKRSALLVREIRARHDHQLLVEERSRLAADLHDTLSQSLSGAVLQMELAESLDGSPAAAGHRS
;
A
#
# COMPACT_ATOMS: atom_id res chain seq x y z
N LEU A 1 26.46 19.75 -45.53
CA LEU A 1 25.38 18.74 -45.41
C LEU A 1 24.49 19.20 -44.28
N PRO A 2 23.16 19.21 -44.46
CA PRO A 2 22.25 19.50 -43.35
C PRO A 2 22.48 18.47 -42.24
N PHE A 3 22.52 18.94 -41.00
CA PHE A 3 22.61 18.10 -39.83
C PHE A 3 21.20 17.73 -39.39
N THR A 4 21.01 16.52 -38.87
CA THR A 4 19.76 16.20 -38.16
C THR A 4 19.87 16.73 -36.73
N PRO A 5 18.78 17.21 -36.12
CA PRO A 5 18.80 17.67 -34.73
C PRO A 5 19.30 16.58 -33.76
N GLU A 6 18.98 15.32 -34.01
CA GLU A 6 19.47 14.17 -33.25
C GLU A 6 20.99 14.03 -33.35
N ALA A 7 21.57 14.25 -34.54
CA ALA A 7 23.01 14.22 -34.71
C ALA A 7 23.70 15.36 -33.94
N LEU A 8 23.08 16.56 -33.91
CA LEU A 8 23.58 17.69 -33.12
C LEU A 8 23.59 17.37 -31.63
N LEU A 9 22.51 16.79 -31.10
CA LEU A 9 22.43 16.32 -29.71
C LEU A 9 23.46 15.23 -29.41
N GLY A 10 23.76 14.37 -30.38
CA GLY A 10 24.86 13.39 -30.32
C GLY A 10 26.27 13.99 -30.42
N GLY A 11 26.40 15.32 -30.56
CA GLY A 11 27.67 16.04 -30.59
C GLY A 11 28.23 16.30 -32.00
N ALA A 12 27.51 15.93 -33.06
CA ALA A 12 27.92 16.25 -34.42
C ALA A 12 27.88 17.77 -34.67
N GLY A 13 28.82 18.27 -35.48
CA GLY A 13 28.82 19.69 -35.87
C GLY A 13 29.09 20.67 -34.73
N ARG A 14 29.63 20.22 -33.59
CA ARG A 14 29.96 21.06 -32.45
C ARG A 14 30.95 22.16 -32.84
N LEU A 15 30.67 23.40 -32.41
CA LEU A 15 31.42 24.62 -32.76
C LEU A 15 31.49 24.91 -34.27
N CYS A 16 30.56 24.36 -35.05
CA CYS A 16 30.46 24.59 -36.49
C CYS A 16 29.14 25.25 -36.86
N HIS A 17 29.09 25.82 -38.06
CA HIS A 17 27.85 26.19 -38.70
C HIS A 17 27.02 24.96 -39.03
N VAL A 18 25.75 25.00 -38.64
CA VAL A 18 24.80 23.91 -38.81
C VAL A 18 23.53 24.43 -39.46
N GLU A 19 22.90 23.54 -40.22
CA GLU A 19 21.61 23.76 -40.86
C GLU A 19 20.74 22.54 -40.56
N PHE A 20 19.52 22.76 -40.08
CA PHE A 20 18.53 21.71 -39.86
C PHE A 20 17.11 22.25 -40.03
N SER A 21 16.14 21.34 -40.18
CA SER A 21 14.71 21.67 -40.20
C SER A 21 14.01 20.98 -39.03
N ALA A 22 13.06 21.69 -38.41
CA ALA A 22 12.29 21.19 -37.27
C ALA A 22 11.02 22.03 -37.04
N VAL A 23 10.11 21.50 -36.23
CA VAL A 23 8.89 22.17 -35.77
C VAL A 23 9.11 22.77 -34.38
N ILE A 24 8.81 24.07 -34.24
CA ILE A 24 8.87 24.76 -32.95
C ILE A 24 7.81 24.15 -32.02
N ARG A 25 8.23 23.71 -30.84
CA ARG A 25 7.31 23.21 -29.82
C ARG A 25 6.91 24.29 -28.83
N GLU A 26 7.93 24.96 -28.30
CA GLU A 26 7.80 26.01 -27.31
C GLU A 26 8.64 27.21 -27.75
N ALA A 27 8.13 28.41 -27.47
CA ALA A 27 8.84 29.67 -27.68
C ALA A 27 8.62 30.57 -26.46
N HIS A 28 9.70 31.02 -25.83
CA HIS A 28 9.63 31.96 -24.71
C HIS A 28 10.81 32.92 -24.72
N ILE A 29 10.61 34.09 -24.10
CA ILE A 29 11.65 35.09 -23.95
C ILE A 29 12.35 34.84 -22.62
N ASP A 30 13.64 34.57 -22.67
CA ASP A 30 14.49 34.50 -21.48
C ASP A 30 15.06 35.89 -21.17
N THR A 31 14.65 36.42 -20.03
CA THR A 31 15.10 37.71 -19.50
C THR A 31 16.10 37.57 -18.36
N ASN A 32 16.50 36.34 -18.00
CA ASN A 32 17.43 36.10 -16.89
C ASN A 32 18.85 36.58 -17.19
N LEU A 33 19.22 36.65 -18.48
CA LEU A 33 20.51 37.14 -18.95
C LEU A 33 20.32 38.34 -19.89
N PRO A 34 20.98 39.49 -19.62
CA PRO A 34 21.00 40.59 -20.57
C PRO A 34 22.07 40.37 -21.67
N PRO A 35 21.80 40.71 -22.94
CA PRO A 35 20.50 41.09 -23.49
C PRO A 35 19.53 39.89 -23.53
N PRO A 36 18.20 40.14 -23.45
CA PRO A 36 17.19 39.08 -23.48
C PRO A 36 17.28 38.30 -24.78
N ARG A 37 16.86 37.03 -24.74
CA ARG A 37 16.96 36.10 -25.88
C ARG A 37 15.62 35.43 -26.10
N LEU A 38 15.26 35.21 -27.37
CA LEU A 38 14.13 34.35 -27.70
C LEU A 38 14.65 32.91 -27.77
N ILE A 39 14.13 32.04 -26.92
CA ILE A 39 14.47 30.62 -26.89
C ILE A 39 13.35 29.85 -27.60
N LEU A 40 13.74 29.11 -28.63
CA LEU A 40 12.88 28.18 -29.35
C LEU A 40 13.29 26.75 -29.01
N SER A 41 12.36 25.96 -28.49
CA SER A 41 12.59 24.55 -28.16
C SER A 41 12.04 23.66 -29.27
N PHE A 42 12.85 22.68 -29.67
CA PHE A 42 12.52 21.69 -30.69
C PHE A 42 12.68 20.27 -30.16
N GLY A 43 11.88 19.36 -30.71
CA GLY A 43 11.98 17.92 -30.41
C GLY A 43 11.35 17.50 -29.07
N PRO A 44 11.30 16.18 -28.80
CA PRO A 44 10.68 15.61 -27.61
C PRO A 44 11.30 16.10 -26.30
N ALA A 45 10.56 16.02 -25.18
CA ALA A 45 11.03 16.40 -23.85
C ALA A 45 12.40 15.79 -23.46
N GLU A 46 12.64 14.51 -23.75
CA GLU A 46 13.90 13.81 -23.42
C GLU A 46 15.10 14.23 -24.30
N SER A 47 14.83 14.81 -25.46
CA SER A 47 15.83 15.19 -26.47
C SER A 47 15.55 16.59 -27.01
N ARG A 48 15.31 17.55 -26.12
CA ARG A 48 15.07 18.94 -26.51
C ARG A 48 16.35 19.60 -27.05
N LEU A 49 16.23 20.20 -28.24
CA LEU A 49 17.24 21.12 -28.77
C LEU A 49 16.74 22.55 -28.63
N ALA A 50 17.49 23.37 -27.90
CA ALA A 50 17.20 24.79 -27.78
C ALA A 50 17.93 25.59 -28.88
N VAL A 51 17.23 26.52 -29.51
CA VAL A 51 17.80 27.54 -30.39
C VAL A 51 17.66 28.89 -29.72
N TRP A 52 18.78 29.59 -29.59
CA TRP A 52 18.87 30.89 -28.94
C TRP A 52 19.00 31.98 -29.99
N LEU A 53 17.96 32.79 -30.13
CA LEU A 53 17.94 33.93 -31.03
C LEU A 53 18.32 35.20 -30.25
N ALA A 54 19.49 35.75 -30.57
CA ALA A 54 20.07 36.88 -29.84
C ALA A 54 19.41 38.22 -30.18
N ARG A 55 19.02 38.43 -31.44
CA ARG A 55 18.27 39.62 -31.89
C ARG A 55 16.93 39.17 -32.42
N PHE A 56 15.87 39.79 -31.93
CA PHE A 56 14.51 39.53 -32.36
C PHE A 56 13.68 40.81 -32.25
N ASP A 57 12.63 40.88 -33.04
CA ASP A 57 11.63 41.93 -33.05
C ASP A 57 10.22 41.33 -32.90
N ASP A 58 9.20 42.19 -32.82
CA ASP A 58 7.81 41.75 -32.67
C ASP A 58 7.34 40.89 -33.85
N ALA A 59 7.89 41.11 -35.05
CA ALA A 59 7.59 40.32 -36.24
C ALA A 59 8.12 38.89 -36.11
N ALA A 60 9.36 38.73 -35.64
CA ALA A 60 9.95 37.43 -35.36
C ALA A 60 9.17 36.68 -34.27
N ILE A 61 8.78 37.36 -33.18
CA ILE A 61 7.94 36.75 -32.13
C ILE A 61 6.58 36.30 -32.70
N ALA A 62 5.97 37.11 -33.58
CA ALA A 62 4.68 36.78 -34.17
C ALA A 62 4.76 35.59 -35.15
N ALA A 63 5.88 35.42 -35.84
CA ALA A 63 6.10 34.36 -36.83
C ALA A 63 6.59 33.04 -36.20
N LEU A 64 7.45 33.10 -35.18
CA LEU A 64 8.12 31.94 -34.58
C LEU A 64 7.31 31.38 -33.39
N LYS A 65 6.10 30.92 -33.70
CA LYS A 65 5.16 30.34 -32.72
C LYS A 65 5.23 28.80 -32.68
N PRO A 66 4.72 28.17 -31.62
CA PRO A 66 4.50 26.71 -31.60
C PRO A 66 3.79 26.20 -32.85
N ASP A 67 4.16 25.00 -33.31
CA ASP A 67 3.70 24.32 -34.55
C ASP A 67 4.20 24.95 -35.88
N THR A 68 5.08 25.96 -35.81
CA THR A 68 5.73 26.51 -37.01
C THR A 68 6.90 25.61 -37.44
N ARG A 69 6.93 25.18 -38.70
CA ARG A 69 8.08 24.47 -39.27
C ARG A 69 9.09 25.47 -39.81
N VAL A 70 10.32 25.37 -39.35
CA VAL A 70 11.40 26.29 -39.73
C VAL A 70 12.64 25.53 -40.17
N ARG A 71 13.45 26.19 -41.00
CA ARG A 71 14.84 25.83 -41.27
C ARG A 71 15.73 26.83 -40.54
N VAL A 72 16.63 26.30 -39.72
CA VAL A 72 17.50 27.09 -38.85
C VAL A 72 18.93 26.99 -39.36
N HIS A 73 19.56 28.15 -39.56
CA HIS A 73 20.99 28.27 -39.82
C HIS A 73 21.65 28.93 -38.60
N GLY A 74 22.58 28.24 -37.96
CA GLY A 74 23.20 28.74 -36.73
C GLY A 74 24.53 28.10 -36.43
N VAL A 75 25.06 28.37 -35.23
CA VAL A 75 26.28 27.74 -34.72
C VAL A 75 25.92 26.80 -33.59
N SER A 76 26.28 25.53 -33.71
CA SER A 76 26.06 24.54 -32.65
C SER A 76 27.07 24.75 -31.53
N MET A 77 26.55 24.90 -30.31
CA MET A 77 27.29 25.13 -29.08
C MET A 77 26.95 24.04 -28.07
N ALA A 78 27.82 23.85 -27.08
CA ALA A 78 27.54 22.94 -25.98
C ALA A 78 28.04 23.50 -24.66
N TRP A 79 27.22 23.38 -23.62
CA TRP A 79 27.67 23.55 -22.26
C TRP A 79 28.54 22.38 -21.84
N THR A 80 29.65 22.70 -21.17
CA THR A 80 30.60 21.70 -20.71
C THR A 80 30.81 21.76 -19.21
N SER A 81 31.08 20.60 -18.62
CA SER A 81 31.62 20.52 -17.26
C SER A 81 32.99 21.19 -17.18
N ALA A 82 33.52 21.35 -15.96
CA ALA A 82 34.89 21.84 -15.74
C ALA A 82 35.95 21.00 -16.49
N ASN A 83 35.65 19.73 -16.75
CA ASN A 83 36.52 18.79 -17.48
C ASN A 83 36.24 18.79 -19.00
N LEU A 84 35.56 19.81 -19.53
CA LEU A 84 35.20 19.98 -20.94
C LEU A 84 34.26 18.89 -21.51
N GLN A 85 33.63 18.09 -20.65
CA GLN A 85 32.65 17.10 -21.07
C GLN A 85 31.31 17.81 -21.38
N PRO A 86 30.78 17.70 -22.61
CA PRO A 86 29.52 18.33 -22.96
C PRO A 86 28.37 17.66 -22.19
N TYR A 87 27.44 18.46 -21.67
CA TYR A 87 26.23 17.96 -20.98
C TYR A 87 24.93 18.57 -21.53
N SER A 88 25.00 19.59 -22.37
CA SER A 88 23.85 20.17 -23.05
C SER A 88 24.30 20.81 -24.37
N THR A 89 23.55 20.59 -25.44
CA THR A 89 23.79 21.16 -26.77
C THR A 89 22.67 22.15 -27.10
N PHE A 90 23.04 23.28 -27.69
CA PHE A 90 22.10 24.30 -28.14
C PHE A 90 22.65 24.99 -29.39
N VAL A 91 21.80 25.64 -30.17
CA VAL A 91 22.22 26.37 -31.38
C VAL A 91 22.04 27.86 -31.14
N VAL A 92 23.07 28.64 -31.44
CA VAL A 92 23.00 30.10 -31.37
C VAL A 92 22.75 30.66 -32.75
N VAL A 93 21.76 31.54 -32.82
CA VAL A 93 21.36 32.29 -34.01
C VAL A 93 21.44 33.77 -33.67
N HIS A 94 22.06 34.55 -34.55
CA HIS A 94 22.26 35.97 -34.27
C HIS A 94 21.07 36.80 -34.70
N ASP A 95 20.52 36.53 -35.89
CA ASP A 95 19.51 37.34 -36.56
C ASP A 95 18.32 36.49 -37.07
N PRO A 96 17.08 37.01 -37.07
CA PRO A 96 15.91 36.25 -37.54
C PRO A 96 16.00 35.82 -39.01
N SER A 97 16.76 36.53 -39.85
CA SER A 97 16.99 36.15 -41.25
C SER A 97 17.66 34.79 -41.44
N GLN A 98 18.28 34.25 -40.38
CA GLN A 98 18.87 32.91 -40.38
C GLN A 98 17.86 31.81 -40.03
N ILE A 99 16.59 32.16 -39.77
CA ILE A 99 15.49 31.24 -39.54
C ILE A 99 14.47 31.43 -40.67
N GLU A 100 14.43 30.47 -41.59
CA GLU A 100 13.48 30.45 -42.68
C GLU A 100 12.20 29.72 -42.24
N VAL A 101 11.05 30.37 -42.35
CA VAL A 101 9.75 29.71 -42.09
C VAL A 101 9.36 28.88 -43.31
N LEU A 102 9.38 27.56 -43.16
CA LEU A 102 9.00 26.62 -44.21
C LEU A 102 7.48 26.43 -44.29
N SER A 103 6.80 26.44 -43.14
CA SER A 103 5.34 26.44 -43.09
C SER A 103 4.82 27.02 -41.78
N ALA A 104 3.78 27.82 -41.90
CA ALA A 104 3.04 28.39 -40.77
C ALA A 104 2.34 27.30 -39.94
N PRO A 105 2.04 27.58 -38.65
CA PRO A 105 1.28 26.69 -37.80
C PRO A 105 -0.16 26.60 -38.29
N SER A 106 -0.76 25.42 -38.16
CA SER A 106 -2.19 25.26 -38.49
C SER A 106 -3.04 25.83 -37.34
N PRO A 107 -4.14 26.55 -37.63
CA PRO A 107 -5.06 26.96 -36.58
C PRO A 107 -5.55 25.74 -35.79
N PRO A 108 -5.48 25.74 -34.45
CA PRO A 108 -5.81 24.55 -33.67
C PRO A 108 -7.25 24.04 -33.92
N ALA A 109 -8.18 24.97 -34.17
CA ALA A 109 -9.58 24.64 -34.46
C ALA A 109 -9.80 23.97 -35.83
N SER A 110 -8.90 24.18 -36.80
CA SER A 110 -9.00 23.59 -38.15
C SER A 110 -8.32 22.23 -38.27
N LEU A 111 -7.55 21.81 -37.26
CA LEU A 111 -6.94 20.48 -37.26
C LEU A 111 -8.05 19.41 -37.18
N PRO A 112 -8.01 18.37 -38.05
CA PRO A 112 -8.92 17.25 -37.96
C PRO A 112 -8.66 16.47 -36.66
N VAL A 113 -9.71 15.88 -36.11
CA VAL A 113 -9.59 15.01 -34.93
C VAL A 113 -9.02 13.68 -35.37
N THR A 114 -7.81 13.35 -34.91
CA THR A 114 -7.16 12.06 -35.11
C THR A 114 -7.59 11.09 -34.01
N PRO A 115 -8.08 9.88 -34.34
CA PRO A 115 -8.33 8.83 -33.36
C PRO A 115 -7.04 8.45 -32.61
N ILE A 116 -7.13 8.24 -31.30
CA ILE A 116 -5.95 7.98 -30.47
C ILE A 116 -5.23 6.70 -30.93
N GLY A 117 -5.95 5.63 -31.24
CA GLY A 117 -5.36 4.38 -31.74
C GLY A 117 -4.54 4.58 -33.03
N GLN A 118 -4.95 5.52 -33.89
CA GLN A 118 -4.17 5.86 -35.09
C GLN A 118 -2.84 6.53 -34.73
N LEU A 119 -2.84 7.47 -33.76
CA LEU A 119 -1.61 8.09 -33.28
C LEU A 119 -0.63 7.08 -32.71
N LEU A 120 -1.12 6.09 -31.96
CA LEU A 120 -0.29 5.07 -31.32
C LEU A 120 0.33 4.11 -32.34
N SER A 121 -0.29 3.93 -33.51
CA SER A 121 0.22 3.07 -34.58
C SER A 121 1.33 3.70 -35.44
N VAL A 122 1.49 5.03 -35.36
CA VAL A 122 2.46 5.77 -36.18
C VAL A 122 3.63 6.20 -35.32
N SER A 123 4.85 5.89 -35.76
CA SER A 123 6.06 6.40 -35.10
C SER A 123 6.11 7.92 -35.22
N PRO A 124 6.20 8.67 -34.11
CA PRO A 124 6.28 10.12 -34.18
C PRO A 124 7.55 10.57 -34.90
N GLU A 125 7.43 11.57 -35.76
CA GLU A 125 8.55 12.11 -36.56
C GLU A 125 9.53 12.97 -35.75
N GLY A 126 9.65 12.74 -34.44
CA GLY A 126 10.60 13.42 -33.54
C GLY A 126 10.53 14.96 -33.65
N PHE A 127 11.53 15.54 -34.30
CA PHE A 127 11.68 16.98 -34.53
C PHE A 127 10.78 17.55 -35.62
N GLU A 128 10.24 16.71 -36.50
CA GLU A 128 9.30 17.11 -37.56
C GLU A 128 7.84 16.87 -37.18
N SER A 129 7.60 16.29 -35.99
CA SER A 129 6.27 16.01 -35.45
C SER A 129 5.45 17.31 -35.32
N ARG A 130 4.30 17.32 -36.00
CA ARG A 130 3.34 18.43 -35.99
C ARG A 130 2.35 18.29 -34.86
N ARG A 131 1.75 19.41 -34.47
CA ARG A 131 0.64 19.42 -33.51
C ARG A 131 -0.53 18.66 -34.11
N GLN A 132 -1.08 17.73 -33.34
CA GLN A 132 -2.28 16.99 -33.71
C GLN A 132 -3.42 17.35 -32.76
N ARG A 133 -4.65 17.00 -33.15
CA ARG A 133 -5.84 17.16 -32.34
C ARG A 133 -6.44 15.81 -32.05
N ILE A 134 -6.68 15.53 -30.77
CA ILE A 134 -7.40 14.34 -30.30
C ILE A 134 -8.67 14.77 -29.58
N ARG A 135 -9.63 13.84 -29.47
CA ARG A 135 -10.84 14.05 -28.68
C ARG A 135 -11.13 12.79 -27.88
N GLY A 136 -11.29 12.93 -26.58
CA GLY A 136 -11.61 11.81 -25.71
C GLY A 136 -12.03 12.27 -24.32
N THR A 137 -12.29 11.30 -23.45
CA THR A 137 -12.65 11.52 -22.06
C THR A 137 -11.42 11.40 -21.17
N VAL A 138 -11.26 12.33 -20.23
CA VAL A 138 -10.15 12.31 -19.26
C VAL A 138 -10.38 11.19 -18.25
N THR A 139 -9.44 10.25 -18.13
CA THR A 139 -9.52 9.10 -17.21
C THR A 139 -8.59 9.24 -16.01
N LEU A 140 -7.53 10.04 -16.12
CA LEU A 140 -6.60 10.35 -15.05
C LEU A 140 -6.22 11.83 -15.13
N ASN A 141 -6.14 12.50 -13.99
CA ASN A 141 -5.48 13.79 -13.87
C ASN A 141 -4.58 13.79 -12.62
N TRP A 142 -3.27 13.85 -12.86
CA TRP A 142 -2.25 14.20 -11.89
C TRP A 142 -1.79 15.63 -12.17
N PRO A 143 -2.24 16.62 -11.36
CA PRO A 143 -2.05 18.03 -11.66
C PRO A 143 -0.58 18.39 -11.94
N GLY A 144 -0.34 18.96 -13.13
CA GLY A 144 0.99 19.39 -13.57
C GLY A 144 1.96 18.28 -13.99
N GLU A 145 1.58 17.00 -13.85
CA GLU A 145 2.45 15.87 -14.18
C GLU A 145 1.93 15.05 -15.35
N ALA A 146 0.65 14.66 -15.33
CA ALA A 146 0.09 13.77 -16.34
C ALA A 146 -1.43 13.89 -16.42
N ILE A 147 -1.97 13.89 -17.62
CA ILE A 147 -3.40 13.74 -17.89
C ILE A 147 -3.55 12.59 -18.88
N VAL A 148 -4.49 11.68 -18.65
CA VAL A 148 -4.75 10.58 -19.60
C VAL A 148 -6.10 10.80 -20.25
N ILE A 149 -6.12 10.69 -21.57
CA ILE A 149 -7.33 10.80 -22.39
C ILE A 149 -7.57 9.45 -23.05
N GLN A 150 -8.82 9.02 -23.05
CA GLN A 150 -9.27 7.79 -23.69
C GLN A 150 -10.42 8.07 -24.67
N ASP A 151 -10.37 7.44 -25.85
CA ASP A 151 -11.45 7.39 -26.82
C ASP A 151 -11.86 5.93 -27.10
N GLU A 152 -12.67 5.71 -28.14
CA GLU A 152 -13.13 4.36 -28.52
C GLU A 152 -12.02 3.48 -29.13
N THR A 153 -10.92 4.09 -29.58
CA THR A 153 -9.82 3.43 -30.29
C THR A 153 -8.58 3.19 -29.43
N GLY A 154 -8.43 3.92 -28.32
CA GLY A 154 -7.33 3.73 -27.39
C GLY A 154 -7.22 4.85 -26.36
N SER A 155 -6.08 4.86 -25.66
CA SER A 155 -5.76 5.81 -24.60
C SER A 155 -4.35 6.36 -24.77
N ILE A 156 -4.16 7.64 -24.41
CA ILE A 156 -2.86 8.29 -24.51
C ILE A 156 -2.57 9.12 -23.28
N ARG A 157 -1.34 8.97 -22.77
CA ARG A 157 -0.81 9.81 -21.71
C ARG A 157 -0.36 11.14 -22.29
N CYS A 158 -0.82 12.21 -21.67
CA CYS A 158 -0.53 13.58 -22.05
C CYS A 158 0.33 14.25 -20.98
N SER A 159 1.39 14.93 -21.38
CA SER A 159 2.14 15.86 -20.54
C SER A 159 1.50 17.24 -20.69
N PRO A 160 0.81 17.77 -19.65
CA PRO A 160 0.10 19.04 -19.78
C PRO A 160 1.07 20.21 -19.99
N GLY A 161 0.71 21.13 -20.88
CA GLY A 161 1.37 22.43 -20.97
C GLY A 161 1.19 23.26 -19.68
N ALA A 162 2.01 24.28 -19.49
CA ALA A 162 1.97 25.12 -18.29
C ALA A 162 0.55 25.68 -18.02
N GLY A 163 0.06 25.48 -16.80
CA GLY A 163 -1.25 25.97 -16.35
C GLY A 163 -2.47 25.22 -16.92
N GLN A 164 -2.27 24.14 -17.67
CA GLN A 164 -3.36 23.32 -18.20
C GLN A 164 -3.95 22.40 -17.11
N VAL A 165 -5.27 22.36 -17.05
CA VAL A 165 -6.03 21.54 -16.10
C VAL A 165 -7.19 20.90 -16.86
N ALA A 166 -7.51 19.65 -16.52
CA ALA A 166 -8.70 18.98 -17.03
C ALA A 166 -9.38 18.17 -15.93
N GLU A 167 -10.70 18.07 -15.95
CA GLU A 167 -11.44 17.30 -14.94
C GLU A 167 -11.61 15.85 -15.38
N VAL A 168 -11.41 14.90 -14.47
CA VAL A 168 -11.66 13.49 -14.74
C VAL A 168 -13.15 13.28 -15.08
N GLY A 169 -13.43 12.51 -16.12
CA GLY A 169 -14.77 12.31 -16.67
C GLY A 169 -15.22 13.39 -17.67
N SER A 170 -14.48 14.49 -17.82
CA SER A 170 -14.77 15.48 -18.86
C SER A 170 -14.30 14.99 -20.23
N ARG A 171 -15.10 15.24 -21.26
CA ARG A 171 -14.69 15.09 -22.67
C ARG A 171 -14.02 16.39 -23.10
N VAL A 172 -12.81 16.28 -23.66
CA VAL A 172 -11.96 17.41 -24.04
C VAL A 172 -11.41 17.23 -25.45
N ASP A 173 -11.10 18.36 -26.09
CA ASP A 173 -10.27 18.43 -27.29
C ASP A 173 -8.83 18.69 -26.88
N GLY A 174 -7.96 17.70 -27.06
CA GLY A 174 -6.54 17.78 -26.75
C GLY A 174 -5.74 18.20 -27.97
N LEU A 175 -4.85 19.18 -27.80
CA LEU A 175 -3.94 19.68 -28.83
C LEU A 175 -2.49 19.60 -28.33
N GLY A 176 -1.64 18.86 -29.01
CA GLY A 176 -0.29 18.55 -28.52
C GLY A 176 0.54 17.84 -29.59
N PHE A 177 1.77 17.49 -29.23
CA PHE A 177 2.73 16.89 -30.14
C PHE A 177 2.94 15.41 -29.78
N PRO A 178 2.60 14.46 -30.68
CA PRO A 178 2.97 13.07 -30.51
C PRO A 178 4.49 12.97 -30.39
N SER A 179 4.95 12.31 -29.34
CA SER A 179 6.38 12.27 -28.98
C SER A 179 6.75 10.90 -28.42
N PRO A 180 7.93 10.36 -28.76
CA PRO A 180 8.44 9.17 -28.11
C PRO A 180 8.82 9.49 -26.67
N ASP A 181 8.44 8.60 -25.75
CA ASP A 181 8.81 8.61 -24.33
C ASP A 181 9.00 7.15 -23.90
N GLN A 182 10.24 6.76 -23.57
CA GLN A 182 10.56 5.40 -23.08
C GLN A 182 10.00 4.24 -23.94
N GLY A 183 10.01 4.40 -25.27
CA GLY A 183 9.49 3.40 -26.21
C GLY A 183 7.97 3.44 -26.43
N ARG A 184 7.28 4.45 -25.87
CA ARG A 184 5.85 4.73 -26.04
C ARG A 184 5.62 6.06 -26.73
N VAL A 185 4.40 6.26 -27.23
CA VAL A 185 3.96 7.55 -27.75
C VAL A 185 3.17 8.27 -26.67
N ILE A 186 3.63 9.45 -26.27
CA ILE A 186 2.91 10.36 -25.39
C ILE A 186 2.47 11.60 -26.18
N PHE A 187 1.53 12.33 -25.60
CA PHE A 187 1.07 13.61 -26.13
C PHE A 187 1.69 14.76 -25.34
N ASP A 188 2.77 15.30 -25.88
CA ASP A 188 3.58 16.29 -25.19
C ASP A 188 3.04 17.72 -25.40
N GLU A 189 3.30 18.59 -24.41
CA GLU A 189 2.83 19.98 -24.38
C GLU A 189 1.34 20.13 -24.70
N ALA A 190 0.54 19.22 -24.14
CA ALA A 190 -0.88 19.11 -24.41
C ALA A 190 -1.65 20.28 -23.81
N VAL A 191 -2.49 20.90 -24.64
CA VAL A 191 -3.44 21.95 -24.29
C VAL A 191 -4.84 21.37 -24.45
N PHE A 192 -5.69 21.55 -23.46
CA PHE A 192 -7.04 21.01 -23.45
C PHE A 192 -8.05 22.13 -23.62
N ALA A 193 -8.97 21.95 -24.57
CA ALA A 193 -10.05 22.86 -24.87
C ALA A 193 -11.40 22.14 -24.86
N ASP A 194 -12.48 22.91 -24.93
CA ASP A 194 -13.85 22.41 -25.11
C ASP A 194 -14.29 21.38 -24.06
N ALA A 195 -13.85 21.55 -22.81
CA ALA A 195 -14.22 20.67 -21.70
C ALA A 195 -15.74 20.64 -21.48
N ARG A 196 -16.33 19.46 -21.59
CA ARG A 196 -17.77 19.21 -21.37
C ARG A 196 -17.93 17.92 -20.55
N PRO A 197 -19.07 17.72 -19.86
CA PRO A 197 -19.37 16.43 -19.27
C PRO A 197 -19.27 15.32 -20.34
N GLY A 198 -18.38 14.36 -20.12
CA GLY A 198 -18.22 13.18 -20.95
C GLY A 198 -18.88 11.97 -20.29
N GLU A 199 -19.18 10.95 -21.08
CA GLU A 199 -19.43 9.63 -20.52
C GLU A 199 -18.08 9.02 -20.15
N PRO A 200 -17.82 8.71 -18.86
CA PRO A 200 -16.58 8.09 -18.46
C PRO A 200 -16.52 6.68 -19.05
N PRO A 201 -15.38 6.27 -19.65
CA PRO A 201 -15.25 4.91 -20.15
C PRO A 201 -15.42 3.92 -18.99
N GLN A 202 -16.08 2.79 -19.26
CA GLN A 202 -16.21 1.76 -18.24
C GLN A 202 -14.85 1.11 -17.99
N PRO A 203 -14.39 1.04 -16.72
CA PRO A 203 -13.13 0.38 -16.41
C PRO A 203 -13.13 -1.09 -16.84
N GLU A 204 -12.13 -1.51 -17.61
CA GLU A 204 -12.01 -2.91 -18.03
C GLU A 204 -11.63 -3.80 -16.83
N PRO A 205 -12.44 -4.80 -16.45
CA PRO A 205 -12.08 -5.71 -15.37
C PRO A 205 -10.96 -6.65 -15.83
N ILE A 206 -9.77 -6.53 -15.24
CA ILE A 206 -8.60 -7.31 -15.64
C ILE A 206 -7.77 -7.78 -14.44
N ASN A 207 -7.14 -8.94 -14.59
CA ASN A 207 -6.21 -9.49 -13.61
C ASN A 207 -4.76 -9.20 -14.00
N ALA A 208 -3.87 -9.04 -13.01
CA ALA A 208 -2.45 -8.73 -13.23
C ALA A 208 -1.74 -9.71 -14.20
N THR A 209 -2.00 -11.01 -14.06
CA THR A 209 -1.41 -12.04 -14.91
C THR A 209 -1.85 -11.91 -16.38
N VAL A 210 -3.11 -11.56 -16.61
CA VAL A 210 -3.66 -11.37 -17.97
C VAL A 210 -3.07 -10.11 -18.58
N LEU A 211 -3.07 -9.01 -17.82
CA LEU A 211 -2.51 -7.73 -18.26
C LEU A 211 -1.06 -7.86 -18.75
N LEU A 212 -0.20 -8.53 -17.98
CA LEU A 212 1.21 -8.75 -18.39
C LEU A 212 1.36 -9.71 -19.57
N LYS A 213 0.63 -10.84 -19.57
CA LYS A 213 0.79 -11.86 -20.63
C LYS A 213 0.24 -11.41 -21.97
N GLU A 214 -0.84 -10.64 -21.97
CA GLU A 214 -1.49 -10.16 -23.18
C GLU A 214 -0.90 -8.84 -23.68
N ALA A 215 -0.07 -8.13 -22.89
CA ALA A 215 0.51 -6.86 -23.28
C ALA A 215 1.16 -6.83 -24.69
N PRO A 216 1.83 -7.90 -25.18
CA PRO A 216 2.38 -7.91 -26.55
C PRO A 216 1.33 -7.98 -27.66
N VAL A 217 0.13 -8.47 -27.36
CA VAL A 217 -0.96 -8.71 -28.34
C VAL A 217 -2.04 -7.63 -28.22
N ASN A 218 -2.34 -7.21 -27.01
CA ASN A 218 -3.33 -6.19 -26.70
C ASN A 218 -2.69 -5.16 -25.75
N ASP A 219 -2.26 -4.06 -26.36
CA ASP A 219 -1.63 -2.98 -25.62
C ASP A 219 -2.68 -2.20 -24.83
N ARG A 220 -2.71 -2.47 -23.53
CA ARG A 220 -3.59 -1.81 -22.57
C ARG A 220 -2.85 -0.74 -21.78
N ASP A 221 -1.82 -0.12 -22.34
CA ASP A 221 -1.14 1.01 -21.69
C ASP A 221 -2.02 2.27 -21.67
N ALA A 222 -1.94 3.05 -20.60
CA ALA A 222 -2.79 4.21 -20.35
C ALA A 222 -4.31 3.92 -20.31
N LEU A 223 -4.74 2.64 -20.24
CA LEU A 223 -6.14 2.27 -20.26
C LEU A 223 -6.75 2.29 -18.85
N LEU A 224 -7.99 2.74 -18.73
CA LEU A 224 -8.74 2.64 -17.47
C LEU A 224 -9.16 1.20 -17.18
N VAL A 225 -8.62 0.63 -16.10
CA VAL A 225 -8.87 -0.75 -15.69
C VAL A 225 -9.39 -0.84 -14.26
N ARG A 226 -10.07 -1.95 -13.97
CA ARG A 226 -10.44 -2.36 -12.61
C ARG A 226 -9.75 -3.67 -12.27
N MET A 227 -8.96 -3.66 -11.20
CA MET A 227 -8.15 -4.81 -10.80
C MET A 227 -8.25 -5.07 -9.29
N ALA A 228 -8.50 -6.32 -8.92
CA ALA A 228 -8.44 -6.76 -7.53
C ALA A 228 -7.05 -7.31 -7.19
N GLY A 229 -6.56 -6.97 -5.99
CA GLY A 229 -5.28 -7.42 -5.46
C GLY A 229 -5.22 -7.40 -3.93
N VAL A 230 -4.18 -7.99 -3.37
CA VAL A 230 -3.89 -7.98 -1.94
C VAL A 230 -2.83 -6.92 -1.67
N PHE A 231 -3.13 -6.00 -0.76
CA PHE A 231 -2.20 -4.97 -0.31
C PHE A 231 -1.10 -5.60 0.57
N ARG A 232 0.17 -5.39 0.22
CA ARG A 232 1.32 -5.94 0.95
C ARG A 232 1.97 -4.88 1.84
N ASN A 233 2.29 -3.73 1.28
CA ASN A 233 2.94 -2.64 1.99
C ASN A 233 2.76 -1.32 1.23
N ALA A 234 3.01 -0.18 1.88
CA ALA A 234 3.08 1.12 1.24
C ALA A 234 4.49 1.70 1.39
N ASP A 235 5.09 2.10 0.27
CA ASP A 235 6.30 2.92 0.26
C ASP A 235 5.92 4.39 0.12
N ARG A 236 6.33 5.18 1.12
CA ARG A 236 6.11 6.63 1.22
C ARG A 236 7.42 7.42 1.17
N SER A 237 8.53 6.77 0.86
CA SER A 237 9.85 7.41 0.82
C SER A 237 10.04 8.33 -0.40
N GLY A 238 9.21 8.17 -1.43
CA GLY A 238 9.28 8.95 -2.66
C GLY A 238 8.34 10.16 -2.69
N THR A 239 8.34 10.86 -3.82
CA THR A 239 7.37 11.92 -4.12
C THR A 239 5.95 11.38 -4.15
N HIS A 240 5.76 10.22 -4.78
CA HIS A 240 4.48 9.53 -4.88
C HIS A 240 4.36 8.44 -3.81
N THR A 241 3.13 8.17 -3.39
CA THR A 241 2.86 7.03 -2.50
C THR A 241 2.63 5.79 -3.34
N ARG A 242 3.47 4.77 -3.15
CA ARG A 242 3.38 3.50 -3.88
C ARG A 242 2.82 2.40 -2.99
N LEU A 243 1.73 1.77 -3.41
CA LEU A 243 1.14 0.62 -2.75
C LEU A 243 1.63 -0.63 -3.44
N GLN A 244 2.38 -1.46 -2.73
CA GLN A 244 2.78 -2.76 -3.21
C GLN A 244 1.58 -3.70 -3.13
N MET A 245 1.14 -4.15 -4.30
CA MET A 245 -0.02 -4.99 -4.48
C MET A 245 0.40 -6.35 -5.07
N GLU A 246 -0.40 -7.36 -4.82
CA GLU A 246 -0.21 -8.68 -5.43
C GLU A 246 -1.56 -9.22 -5.93
N SER A 247 -1.60 -9.67 -7.17
CA SER A 247 -2.78 -10.34 -7.74
C SER A 247 -2.34 -11.63 -8.44
N GLN A 248 -2.88 -12.76 -7.99
CA GLN A 248 -2.60 -14.09 -8.55
C GLN A 248 -1.11 -14.44 -8.65
N GLY A 249 -0.31 -14.03 -7.66
CA GLY A 249 1.14 -14.28 -7.62
C GLY A 249 1.99 -13.27 -8.41
N VAL A 250 1.38 -12.27 -9.05
CA VAL A 250 2.08 -11.17 -9.72
C VAL A 250 2.08 -9.95 -8.82
N ALA A 251 3.27 -9.45 -8.50
CA ALA A 251 3.44 -8.20 -7.76
C ALA A 251 3.42 -6.99 -8.69
N PHE A 252 2.69 -5.94 -8.33
CA PHE A 252 2.60 -4.68 -9.06
C PHE A 252 2.46 -3.52 -8.08
N ASP A 253 2.71 -2.29 -8.54
CA ASP A 253 2.53 -1.10 -7.70
C ASP A 253 1.28 -0.33 -8.13
N ALA A 254 0.48 0.10 -7.16
CA ALA A 254 -0.53 1.13 -7.37
C ALA A 254 0.01 2.47 -6.87
N VAL A 255 0.02 3.49 -7.71
CA VAL A 255 0.67 4.77 -7.45
C VAL A 255 -0.40 5.83 -7.21
N LEU A 256 -0.29 6.53 -6.09
CA LEU A 256 -1.12 7.67 -5.74
C LEU A 256 -0.33 8.98 -5.91
N PRO A 257 -1.03 10.10 -6.18
CA PRO A 257 -0.43 11.42 -6.19
C PRO A 257 0.34 11.74 -4.89
N PRO A 258 1.31 12.68 -4.93
CA PRO A 258 2.00 13.15 -3.74
C PRO A 258 1.02 13.64 -2.66
N HIS A 259 1.41 13.45 -1.40
CA HIS A 259 0.67 13.93 -0.21
C HIS A 259 -0.73 13.35 0.02
N MET A 260 -1.11 12.27 -0.67
CA MET A 260 -2.38 11.59 -0.43
C MET A 260 -2.28 10.61 0.77
N PRO A 261 -3.02 10.83 1.87
CA PRO A 261 -2.94 9.93 3.03
C PRO A 261 -3.72 8.63 2.77
N LEU A 262 -3.11 7.48 3.10
CA LEU A 262 -3.88 6.23 3.19
C LEU A 262 -4.69 6.18 4.49
N PRO A 263 -5.97 5.77 4.43
CA PRO A 263 -6.77 5.43 5.59
C PRO A 263 -6.05 4.40 6.47
N ALA A 264 -6.14 4.59 7.78
CA ALA A 264 -5.57 3.66 8.77
C ALA A 264 -6.18 2.25 8.68
N ASP A 265 -7.36 2.14 8.06
CA ASP A 265 -8.11 0.89 7.93
C ASP A 265 -7.53 -0.05 6.86
N ILE A 266 -6.67 0.46 5.96
CA ILE A 266 -5.99 -0.35 4.95
C ILE A 266 -4.78 -1.02 5.59
N LEU A 267 -5.01 -2.24 6.10
CA LEU A 267 -3.98 -3.05 6.73
C LEU A 267 -3.29 -3.96 5.70
N PRO A 268 -1.98 -4.23 5.84
CA PRO A 268 -1.31 -5.28 5.08
C PRO A 268 -2.08 -6.61 5.13
N GLY A 269 -2.32 -7.20 3.96
CA GLY A 269 -3.15 -8.39 3.77
C GLY A 269 -4.61 -8.10 3.39
N SER A 270 -5.03 -6.83 3.34
CA SER A 270 -6.37 -6.46 2.86
C SER A 270 -6.50 -6.71 1.37
N ARG A 271 -7.63 -7.25 0.93
CA ARG A 271 -7.98 -7.36 -0.48
C ARG A 271 -8.64 -6.06 -0.93
N LEU A 272 -8.03 -5.38 -1.89
CA LEU A 272 -8.50 -4.12 -2.45
C LEU A 272 -8.90 -4.34 -3.91
N GLU A 273 -9.92 -3.63 -4.37
CA GLU A 273 -10.20 -3.43 -5.79
C GLU A 273 -9.84 -1.99 -6.16
N LEU A 274 -9.00 -1.88 -7.17
CA LEU A 274 -8.39 -0.66 -7.64
C LEU A 274 -8.99 -0.30 -9.00
N THR A 275 -9.45 0.94 -9.15
CA THR A 275 -9.83 1.50 -10.45
C THR A 275 -8.79 2.54 -10.83
N GLY A 276 -8.10 2.35 -11.95
CA GLY A 276 -7.01 3.26 -12.29
C GLY A 276 -6.49 3.04 -13.69
N VAL A 277 -5.58 3.90 -14.08
CA VAL A 277 -4.97 3.86 -15.39
C VAL A 277 -3.68 3.03 -15.34
N THR A 278 -3.54 2.08 -16.24
CA THR A 278 -2.32 1.29 -16.37
C THR A 278 -1.15 2.12 -16.89
N ARG A 279 0.05 1.82 -16.39
CA ARG A 279 1.31 2.29 -16.98
C ARG A 279 2.29 1.14 -17.09
N PHE A 280 2.74 0.86 -18.30
CA PHE A 280 3.77 -0.15 -18.53
C PHE A 280 5.18 0.40 -18.35
N ILE A 281 6.05 -0.40 -17.73
CA ILE A 281 7.45 -0.06 -17.48
C ILE A 281 8.34 -1.07 -18.21
N PHE A 282 9.24 -0.55 -19.03
CA PHE A 282 10.22 -1.32 -19.80
C PHE A 282 11.61 -1.02 -19.25
N THR A 283 12.30 -2.04 -18.71
CA THR A 283 13.65 -1.90 -18.14
C THR A 283 14.76 -2.20 -19.14
N GLY A 284 14.42 -2.38 -20.42
CA GLY A 284 15.39 -2.60 -21.50
C GLY A 284 16.15 -3.93 -21.42
N ARG A 285 15.69 -4.89 -20.60
CA ARG A 285 16.31 -6.23 -20.47
C ARG A 285 16.05 -7.15 -21.66
N SER A 286 15.07 -6.83 -22.50
CA SER A 286 14.69 -7.62 -23.66
C SER A 286 15.53 -7.23 -24.88
N THR A 287 16.40 -8.15 -25.31
CA THR A 287 17.27 -7.99 -26.49
C THR A 287 16.63 -8.46 -27.80
N TRP A 288 15.41 -8.98 -27.77
CA TRP A 288 14.72 -9.57 -28.92
C TRP A 288 13.38 -8.88 -29.20
N TRP A 289 13.13 -8.54 -30.47
CA TRP A 289 11.94 -7.79 -30.91
C TRP A 289 10.58 -8.44 -30.58
N ARG A 290 10.56 -9.75 -30.32
CA ARG A 290 9.35 -10.53 -29.96
C ARG A 290 9.02 -10.52 -28.46
N ASP A 291 9.95 -10.06 -27.62
CA ASP A 291 9.81 -10.05 -26.16
C ASP A 291 9.65 -8.61 -25.63
N HIS A 292 9.00 -7.72 -26.39
CA HIS A 292 8.61 -6.38 -25.91
C HIS A 292 7.40 -6.44 -24.97
N ALA A 293 7.35 -7.46 -24.11
CA ALA A 293 6.46 -7.47 -22.97
C ALA A 293 7.01 -6.51 -21.90
N PRO A 294 6.16 -5.73 -21.23
CA PRO A 294 6.60 -4.91 -20.12
C PRO A 294 7.12 -5.79 -18.98
N ASP A 295 8.24 -5.40 -18.37
CA ASP A 295 8.82 -6.13 -17.22
C ASP A 295 7.92 -5.99 -15.99
N ARG A 296 7.28 -4.84 -15.86
CA ARG A 296 6.39 -4.48 -14.77
C ARG A 296 5.33 -3.51 -15.26
N PHE A 297 4.24 -3.44 -14.52
CA PHE A 297 3.25 -2.39 -14.70
C PHE A 297 2.94 -1.71 -13.36
N GLU A 298 2.46 -0.49 -13.47
CA GLU A 298 1.89 0.29 -12.39
C GLU A 298 0.41 0.56 -12.69
N ILE A 299 -0.39 0.77 -11.65
CA ILE A 299 -1.74 1.31 -11.76
C ILE A 299 -1.72 2.71 -11.15
N HIS A 300 -1.88 3.72 -11.98
CA HIS A 300 -1.93 5.12 -11.60
C HIS A 300 -3.37 5.45 -11.18
N LEU A 301 -3.54 5.77 -9.91
CA LEU A 301 -4.84 6.06 -9.33
C LEU A 301 -5.10 7.58 -9.38
N PRO A 302 -6.26 8.03 -9.85
CA PRO A 302 -6.61 9.45 -9.80
C PRO A 302 -6.72 9.93 -8.36
N THR A 303 -7.44 9.18 -7.52
CA THR A 303 -7.74 9.56 -6.14
C THR A 303 -7.84 8.35 -5.23
N MET A 304 -8.03 8.60 -3.92
CA MET A 304 -8.38 7.55 -2.95
C MET A 304 -9.76 6.94 -3.16
N GLY A 305 -10.69 7.65 -3.82
CA GLY A 305 -12.04 7.15 -4.09
C GLY A 305 -12.04 5.93 -5.01
N ASP A 306 -10.93 5.73 -5.74
CA ASP A 306 -10.76 4.65 -6.69
C ASP A 306 -10.21 3.36 -6.04
N ILE A 307 -10.06 3.35 -4.72
CA ILE A 307 -9.68 2.18 -3.92
C ILE A 307 -10.89 1.72 -3.11
N THR A 308 -11.34 0.50 -3.37
CA THR A 308 -12.42 -0.14 -2.58
C THR A 308 -11.87 -1.32 -1.79
N VAL A 309 -12.18 -1.37 -0.50
CA VAL A 309 -11.76 -2.48 0.37
C VAL A 309 -12.77 -3.62 0.22
N LEU A 310 -12.36 -4.72 -0.42
CA LEU A 310 -13.20 -5.91 -0.58
C LEU A 310 -13.21 -6.76 0.70
N SER A 311 -12.06 -6.92 1.35
CA SER A 311 -11.97 -7.61 2.63
C SER A 311 -10.73 -7.20 3.43
N THR A 312 -10.87 -7.09 4.74
CA THR A 312 -9.76 -6.91 5.67
C THR A 312 -9.16 -8.26 6.08
N PRO A 313 -7.86 -8.33 6.41
CA PRO A 313 -7.23 -9.58 6.84
C PRO A 313 -7.93 -10.13 8.09
N PRO A 314 -8.08 -11.46 8.23
CA PRO A 314 -8.64 -12.05 9.44
C PRO A 314 -7.82 -11.66 10.67
N TRP A 315 -8.50 -11.34 11.79
CA TRP A 315 -7.84 -11.10 13.08
C TRP A 315 -6.93 -12.27 13.49
N TRP A 316 -7.32 -13.50 13.16
CA TRP A 316 -6.60 -14.72 13.48
C TRP A 316 -5.48 -15.00 12.48
N THR A 317 -4.32 -14.37 12.70
CA THR A 317 -3.09 -14.82 12.03
C THR A 317 -2.58 -16.10 12.69
N PRO A 318 -1.86 -16.99 11.97
CA PRO A 318 -1.27 -18.21 12.56
C PRO A 318 -0.44 -17.92 13.82
N ARG A 319 0.24 -16.76 13.84
CA ARG A 319 0.97 -16.26 15.00
C ARG A 319 0.05 -15.96 16.19
N ARG A 320 -1.04 -15.22 15.99
CA ARG A 320 -2.01 -14.92 17.06
C ARG A 320 -2.70 -16.19 17.56
N PHE A 321 -2.98 -17.13 16.68
CA PHE A 321 -3.50 -18.45 17.05
C PHE A 321 -2.51 -19.22 17.92
N ALA A 322 -1.23 -19.29 17.52
CA ALA A 322 -0.18 -19.94 18.31
C ALA A 322 -0.02 -19.29 19.70
N ILE A 323 -0.10 -17.96 19.80
CA ILE A 323 -0.08 -17.24 21.07
C ILE A 323 -1.29 -17.63 21.94
N ALA A 324 -2.50 -17.68 21.36
CA ALA A 324 -3.70 -18.06 22.08
C ALA A 324 -3.63 -19.52 22.58
N VAL A 325 -3.13 -20.44 21.75
CA VAL A 325 -2.90 -21.84 22.14
C VAL A 325 -1.87 -21.94 23.26
N ALA A 326 -0.74 -21.23 23.15
CA ALA A 326 0.28 -21.21 24.19
C ALA A 326 -0.26 -20.65 25.53
N ALA A 327 -1.05 -19.58 25.48
CA ALA A 327 -1.70 -19.02 26.67
C ALA A 327 -2.72 -19.99 27.29
N ALA A 328 -3.51 -20.69 26.48
CA ALA A 328 -4.45 -21.70 26.95
C ALA A 328 -3.73 -22.89 27.63
N VAL A 329 -2.65 -23.39 27.02
CA VAL A 329 -1.81 -24.44 27.60
C VAL A 329 -1.19 -23.98 28.92
N PHE A 330 -0.69 -22.74 28.98
CA PHE A 330 -0.13 -22.18 30.21
C PHE A 330 -1.16 -22.09 31.34
N CYS A 331 -2.38 -21.63 31.05
CA CYS A 331 -3.49 -21.61 32.02
C CYS A 331 -3.88 -23.02 32.50
N LEU A 332 -3.89 -24.01 31.60
CA LEU A 332 -4.15 -25.42 31.95
C LEU A 332 -3.06 -25.99 32.87
N LEU A 333 -1.79 -25.67 32.60
CA LEU A 333 -0.69 -26.11 33.46
C LEU A 333 -0.76 -25.47 34.85
N LEU A 334 -1.10 -24.18 34.93
CA LEU A 334 -1.33 -23.48 36.20
C LEU A 334 -2.50 -24.08 36.99
N SER A 335 -3.60 -24.43 36.32
CA SER A 335 -4.75 -25.04 36.99
C SER A 335 -4.43 -26.46 37.48
N LEU A 336 -3.72 -27.27 36.70
CA LEU A 336 -3.21 -28.58 37.11
C LEU A 336 -2.27 -28.47 38.32
N LEU A 337 -1.32 -27.53 38.28
CA LEU A 337 -0.41 -27.26 39.40
C LEU A 337 -1.19 -26.87 40.66
N TRP A 338 -2.21 -26.02 40.50
CA TRP A 338 -3.09 -25.60 41.59
C TRP A 338 -3.89 -26.79 42.16
N ILE A 339 -4.46 -27.64 41.32
CA ILE A 339 -5.20 -28.84 41.73
C ILE A 339 -4.27 -29.80 42.50
N VAL A 340 -3.06 -30.04 42.01
CA VAL A 340 -2.06 -30.88 42.69
C VAL A 340 -1.66 -30.28 44.03
N ALA A 341 -1.40 -28.97 44.08
CA ALA A 341 -1.09 -28.26 45.31
C ALA A 341 -2.25 -28.33 46.32
N LEU A 342 -3.49 -28.16 45.85
CA LEU A 342 -4.70 -28.27 46.68
C LEU A 342 -4.86 -29.68 47.23
N ARG A 343 -4.75 -30.72 46.39
CA ARG A 343 -4.79 -32.12 46.83
C ARG A 343 -3.72 -32.43 47.87
N ARG A 344 -2.50 -31.93 47.68
CA ARG A 344 -1.40 -32.06 48.67
C ARG A 344 -1.73 -31.35 49.99
N ARG A 345 -2.31 -30.14 49.94
CA ARG A 345 -2.74 -29.40 51.15
C ARG A 345 -3.87 -30.12 51.88
N VAL A 346 -4.85 -30.64 51.16
CA VAL A 346 -5.97 -31.41 51.72
C VAL A 346 -5.43 -32.68 52.38
N ALA A 347 -4.63 -33.50 51.67
CA ALA A 347 -4.07 -34.74 52.22
C ALA A 347 -3.25 -34.50 53.51
N LYS A 348 -2.46 -33.42 53.56
CA LYS A 348 -1.74 -33.03 54.79
C LYS A 348 -2.69 -32.67 55.93
N ARG A 349 -3.76 -31.91 55.67
CA ARG A 349 -4.77 -31.55 56.69
C ARG A 349 -5.57 -32.77 57.14
N SER A 350 -5.94 -33.67 56.24
CA SER A 350 -6.62 -34.94 56.55
C SER A 350 -5.76 -35.81 57.48
N ALA A 351 -4.47 -35.94 57.20
CA ALA A 351 -3.55 -36.74 58.01
C ALA A 351 -3.37 -36.17 59.44
N LEU A 352 -3.38 -34.85 59.59
CA LEU A 352 -3.33 -34.20 60.90
C LEU A 352 -4.64 -34.41 61.68
N LEU A 353 -5.80 -34.22 61.05
CA LEU A 353 -7.10 -34.43 61.68
C LEU A 353 -7.34 -35.89 62.11
N VAL A 354 -6.93 -36.86 61.29
CA VAL A 354 -7.05 -38.28 61.64
C VAL A 354 -6.20 -38.63 62.85
N ARG A 355 -5.01 -38.04 63.00
CA ARG A 355 -4.17 -38.21 64.20
C ARG A 355 -4.83 -37.61 65.45
N GLU A 356 -5.41 -36.42 65.32
CA GLU A 356 -6.12 -35.73 66.40
C GLU A 356 -7.34 -36.54 66.88
N ILE A 357 -8.14 -37.07 65.95
CA ILE A 357 -9.32 -37.88 66.26
C ILE A 357 -8.92 -39.19 66.94
N ARG A 358 -7.87 -39.85 66.45
CA ARG A 358 -7.40 -41.13 67.03
C ARG A 358 -6.91 -40.94 68.47
N ALA A 359 -6.16 -39.86 68.75
CA ALA A 359 -5.73 -39.54 70.11
C ALA A 359 -6.92 -39.24 71.06
N ARG A 360 -7.98 -38.57 70.58
CA ARG A 360 -9.18 -38.33 71.38
C ARG A 360 -9.97 -39.60 71.65
N HIS A 361 -10.03 -40.52 70.70
CA HIS A 361 -10.76 -41.78 70.85
C HIS A 361 -10.05 -42.72 71.85
N ASP A 362 -8.71 -42.78 71.83
CA ASP A 362 -7.93 -43.57 72.80
C ASP A 362 -8.13 -43.04 74.24
N HIS A 363 -8.26 -41.72 74.42
CA HIS A 363 -8.60 -41.13 75.72
C HIS A 363 -10.02 -41.48 76.18
N GLN A 364 -11.00 -41.54 75.27
CA GLN A 364 -12.37 -41.91 75.62
C GLN A 364 -12.48 -43.38 76.06
N LEU A 365 -11.79 -44.29 75.36
CA LEU A 365 -11.75 -45.71 75.72
C LEU A 365 -11.10 -45.94 77.09
N LEU A 366 -10.03 -45.21 77.41
CA LEU A 366 -9.41 -45.24 78.74
C LEU A 366 -10.33 -44.71 79.85
N VAL A 367 -11.19 -43.73 79.55
CA VAL A 367 -12.16 -43.19 80.52
C VAL A 367 -13.33 -44.15 80.73
N GLU A 368 -13.83 -44.76 79.65
CA GLU A 368 -14.88 -45.78 79.73
C GLU A 368 -14.39 -47.01 80.51
N GLU A 369 -13.17 -47.48 80.25
CA GLU A 369 -12.57 -48.59 80.98
C GLU A 369 -12.42 -48.28 82.48
N ARG A 370 -12.02 -47.05 82.83
CA ARG A 370 -11.97 -46.60 84.24
C ARG A 370 -13.35 -46.52 84.89
N SER A 371 -14.37 -46.07 84.16
CA SER A 371 -15.73 -46.02 84.69
C SER A 371 -16.32 -47.41 84.92
N ARG A 372 -16.01 -48.36 84.04
CA ARG A 372 -16.43 -49.76 84.16
C ARG A 372 -15.72 -50.46 85.31
N LEU A 373 -14.41 -50.24 85.45
CA LEU A 373 -13.62 -50.70 86.61
C LEU A 373 -14.17 -50.14 87.94
N ALA A 374 -14.56 -48.86 87.97
CA ALA A 374 -15.15 -48.26 89.16
C ALA A 374 -16.52 -48.86 89.51
N ALA A 375 -17.34 -49.19 88.51
CA ALA A 375 -18.64 -49.84 88.71
C ALA A 375 -18.50 -51.27 89.28
N ASP A 376 -17.63 -52.11 88.69
CA ASP A 376 -17.39 -53.48 89.18
C ASP A 376 -16.81 -53.50 90.60
N LEU A 377 -15.92 -52.54 90.92
CA LEU A 377 -15.41 -52.35 92.28
C LEU A 377 -16.51 -51.95 93.26
N HIS A 378 -17.43 -51.08 92.87
CA HIS A 378 -18.53 -50.63 93.72
C HIS A 378 -19.54 -51.75 94.03
N ASP A 379 -19.87 -52.58 93.04
CA ASP A 379 -20.78 -53.72 93.22
C ASP A 379 -20.18 -54.76 94.17
N THR A 380 -18.87 -55.05 94.01
CA THR A 380 -18.17 -55.99 94.90
C THR A 380 -18.08 -55.48 96.34
N LEU A 381 -17.85 -54.17 96.51
CA LEU A 381 -17.85 -53.53 97.83
C LEU A 381 -19.24 -53.56 98.47
N SER A 382 -20.30 -53.28 97.71
CA SER A 382 -21.68 -53.32 98.21
C SER A 382 -22.09 -54.73 98.62
N GLN A 383 -21.68 -55.76 97.85
CA GLN A 383 -21.91 -57.16 98.22
C GLN A 383 -21.16 -57.57 99.48
N SER A 384 -19.88 -57.20 99.63
CA SER A 384 -19.11 -57.58 100.82
C SER A 384 -19.61 -56.87 102.09
N LEU A 385 -19.99 -55.60 102.01
CA LEU A 385 -20.61 -54.86 103.13
C LEU A 385 -21.96 -55.44 103.52
N SER A 386 -22.82 -55.80 102.56
CA SER A 386 -24.11 -56.43 102.85
C SER A 386 -23.95 -57.81 103.52
N GLY A 387 -22.95 -58.59 103.09
CA GLY A 387 -22.59 -59.85 103.74
C GLY A 387 -22.09 -59.65 105.18
N ALA A 388 -21.31 -58.61 105.44
CA ALA A 388 -20.82 -58.28 106.78
C ALA A 388 -21.94 -57.83 107.74
N VAL A 389 -22.90 -57.02 107.26
CA VAL A 389 -24.06 -56.58 108.05
C VAL A 389 -24.94 -57.75 108.46
N LEU A 390 -25.21 -58.68 107.54
CA LEU A 390 -25.96 -59.90 107.85
C LEU A 390 -25.25 -60.78 108.89
N GLN A 391 -23.92 -60.84 108.88
CA GLN A 391 -23.16 -61.56 109.91
C GLN A 391 -23.21 -60.88 111.28
N MET A 392 -23.26 -59.55 111.33
CA MET A 392 -23.48 -58.81 112.58
C MET A 392 -24.88 -59.04 113.15
N GLU A 393 -25.92 -59.02 112.31
CA GLU A 393 -27.31 -59.21 112.72
C GLU A 393 -27.58 -60.66 113.21
N LEU A 394 -26.87 -61.64 112.65
CA LEU A 394 -26.85 -63.02 113.14
C LEU A 394 -26.12 -63.17 114.49
N ALA A 395 -25.13 -62.31 114.78
CA ALA A 395 -24.43 -62.33 116.07
C ALA A 395 -25.25 -61.66 117.18
N GLU A 396 -26.08 -60.67 116.85
CA GLU A 396 -26.89 -59.92 117.83
C GLU A 396 -28.14 -60.71 118.29
N SER A 397 -28.60 -61.68 117.51
CA SER A 397 -29.80 -62.49 117.82
C SER A 397 -29.56 -63.72 118.70
N LEU A 398 -28.32 -64.01 119.11
CA LEU A 398 -27.96 -65.24 119.84
C LEU A 398 -27.59 -65.06 121.33
N ASP A 399 -27.66 -63.85 121.90
CA ASP A 399 -27.22 -63.59 123.28
C ASP A 399 -28.28 -62.85 124.13
N GLY A 400 -29.23 -63.61 124.74
CA GLY A 400 -29.96 -63.16 125.95
C GLY A 400 -31.49 -63.36 126.04
N SER A 401 -31.93 -64.28 126.91
CA SER A 401 -33.28 -64.47 127.52
C SER A 401 -33.07 -64.63 129.07
N PRO A 402 -34.02 -64.62 130.06
CA PRO A 402 -35.52 -64.66 130.07
C PRO A 402 -36.24 -63.82 131.20
N ALA A 403 -37.57 -64.05 131.39
CA ALA A 403 -38.39 -64.03 132.63
C ALA A 403 -39.43 -62.89 132.93
N ALA A 404 -40.71 -63.26 132.75
CA ALA A 404 -41.90 -63.17 133.64
C ALA A 404 -42.26 -61.92 134.49
N ALA A 405 -43.53 -61.43 134.40
CA ALA A 405 -44.60 -61.62 135.42
C ALA A 405 -45.77 -60.60 135.37
N GLY A 406 -47.01 -61.12 135.55
CA GLY A 406 -48.19 -60.46 136.18
C GLY A 406 -49.12 -59.61 135.28
N HIS A 407 -50.42 -59.45 135.51
CA HIS A 407 -51.40 -59.98 136.49
C HIS A 407 -52.80 -59.42 136.13
N ARG A 408 -53.88 -60.21 136.33
CA ARG A 408 -55.34 -59.87 136.42
C ARG A 408 -55.99 -59.21 135.18
N SER A 409 -57.17 -59.58 134.69
CA SER A 409 -58.38 -60.24 135.23
C SER A 409 -59.14 -60.93 134.11
#